data_AF-A0A9W8NTZ8-F1
#
_entry.id   AF-A0A9W8NTZ8-F1
#
_cell.length_a   1.000
_cell.length_b   1.000
_cell.length_c   1.000
_cell.angle_alpha   90.00
_cell.angle_beta   90.00
_cell.angle_gamma   90.00
#
_symmetry.space_group_name_H-M   'P 1'
#
loop_
_entity.id
_entity.type
_entity.pdbx_description
1 polymer ?
#
loop_
_entity_poly.entity_id
_entity_poly.type
_entity_poly.pdbx_seq_one_letter_code
_entity_poly.pdbx_strand_id
1 'polypeptide(L)'
;VPDEMRKDPCSITRDINTFIELHPNLGKTRVATAKWNFNGNLVISTLAGQSAGPLEPFFDDLHEFYTTTAQTPQDTKLNQVWYKVIVDGVSTGTQWRLNSGIAPRPHNSAELKEELVLYNPALAGVNFALDPRFVVPATELTHKRESSIQFAVTDHQTADNIIKNKTLNLFGKACKTRRYQDRKPSSPQCRKCKALGHKEDKCQNQPRCALCGGDHTETQHTLQCGSCKA
;
A
#
# COMPACT_ATOMS: atom_id res chain seq x y z
N VAL A 1 13.50 -9.47 8.18
CA VAL A 1 14.67 -10.36 8.38
C VAL A 1 15.93 -9.64 7.90
N PRO A 2 16.96 -9.48 8.76
CA PRO A 2 18.27 -8.92 8.37
C PRO A 2 18.90 -9.70 7.21
N ASP A 3 19.65 -9.04 6.33
CA ASP A 3 20.17 -9.62 5.08
C ASP A 3 21.03 -10.86 5.34
N GLU A 4 21.88 -10.82 6.36
CA GLU A 4 22.77 -11.89 6.79
C GLU A 4 22.05 -13.12 7.36
N MET A 5 20.78 -12.97 7.75
CA MET A 5 19.94 -14.05 8.28
C MET A 5 18.97 -14.62 7.24
N ARG A 6 19.05 -14.16 5.99
CA ARG A 6 18.22 -14.66 4.88
C ARG A 6 18.86 -15.89 4.27
N LYS A 7 18.07 -16.92 4.05
CA LYS A 7 18.50 -18.07 3.25
C LYS A 7 18.45 -17.72 1.76
N ASP A 8 19.27 -18.43 0.98
CA ASP A 8 19.33 -18.29 -0.47
C ASP A 8 17.99 -18.69 -1.12
N PRO A 9 17.45 -17.93 -2.09
CA PRO A 9 16.19 -18.23 -2.76
C PRO A 9 16.03 -19.66 -3.34
N CYS A 10 17.11 -20.25 -3.85
CA CYS A 10 17.09 -21.62 -4.36
C CYS A 10 16.90 -22.61 -3.21
N SER A 11 17.64 -22.43 -2.11
CA SER A 11 17.48 -23.25 -0.90
C SER A 11 16.07 -23.16 -0.32
N ILE A 12 15.51 -21.96 -0.21
CA ILE A 12 14.13 -21.73 0.26
C ILE A 12 13.14 -22.54 -0.56
N THR A 13 13.21 -22.42 -1.89
CA THR A 13 12.28 -23.08 -2.81
C THR A 13 12.35 -24.61 -2.69
N ARG A 14 13.57 -25.16 -2.59
CA ARG A 14 13.80 -26.60 -2.46
C ARG A 14 13.31 -27.13 -1.12
N ASP A 15 13.66 -26.46 -0.03
CA ASP A 15 13.35 -26.90 1.32
C ASP A 15 11.83 -26.85 1.57
N ILE A 16 11.15 -25.80 1.08
CA ILE A 16 9.67 -25.72 1.14
C ILE A 16 9.03 -26.80 0.26
N ASN A 17 9.53 -27.07 -0.95
CA ASN A 17 8.98 -28.17 -1.76
C ASN A 17 9.18 -29.55 -1.11
N THR A 18 10.28 -29.75 -0.39
CA THR A 18 10.53 -30.96 0.40
C THR A 18 9.51 -31.07 1.54
N PHE A 19 9.25 -29.98 2.25
CA PHE A 19 8.18 -29.91 3.25
C PHE A 19 6.82 -30.25 2.63
N ILE A 20 6.51 -29.71 1.45
CA ILE A 20 5.24 -29.99 0.76
C ILE A 20 5.07 -31.47 0.43
N GLU A 21 6.15 -32.14 0.01
CA GLU A 21 6.12 -33.58 -0.31
C GLU A 21 5.82 -34.46 0.90
N LEU A 22 6.17 -34.01 2.10
CA LEU A 22 5.86 -34.69 3.35
C LEU A 22 4.42 -34.46 3.83
N HIS A 23 3.66 -33.58 3.17
CA HIS A 23 2.30 -33.19 3.54
C HIS A 23 1.31 -33.47 2.39
N PRO A 24 0.77 -34.71 2.31
CA PRO A 24 -0.11 -35.12 1.21
C PRO A 24 -1.37 -34.25 1.03
N ASN A 25 -1.82 -33.61 2.10
CA ASN A 25 -2.95 -32.68 2.13
C ASN A 25 -2.69 -31.37 1.35
N LEU A 26 -1.44 -31.04 1.03
CA LEU A 26 -1.09 -29.89 0.18
C LEU A 26 -1.27 -30.18 -1.32
N GLY A 27 -1.65 -31.40 -1.67
CA GLY A 27 -2.02 -31.80 -3.02
C GLY A 27 -0.88 -31.61 -4.02
N LYS A 28 -1.19 -30.96 -5.15
CA LYS A 28 -0.22 -30.74 -6.25
C LYS A 28 0.53 -29.40 -6.14
N THR A 29 0.33 -28.64 -5.07
CA THR A 29 0.98 -27.33 -4.91
C THR A 29 2.50 -27.48 -4.92
N ARG A 30 3.17 -26.59 -5.63
CA ARG A 30 4.63 -26.50 -5.73
C ARG A 30 5.05 -25.05 -5.75
N VAL A 31 6.08 -24.73 -4.98
CA VAL A 31 6.74 -23.43 -5.02
C VAL A 31 7.66 -23.39 -6.23
N ALA A 32 7.49 -22.36 -7.06
CA ALA A 32 8.29 -22.13 -8.26
C ALA A 32 9.43 -21.16 -8.00
N THR A 33 9.17 -20.11 -7.21
CA THR A 33 10.15 -19.06 -6.93
C THR A 33 10.04 -18.54 -5.51
N ALA A 34 11.18 -18.11 -4.98
CA ALA A 34 11.30 -17.30 -3.79
C ALA A 34 12.12 -16.05 -4.15
N LYS A 35 11.76 -14.89 -3.61
CA LYS A 35 12.51 -13.65 -3.85
C LYS A 35 12.35 -12.66 -2.71
N TRP A 36 13.46 -12.13 -2.21
CA TRP A 36 13.45 -10.99 -1.31
C TRP A 36 13.31 -9.68 -2.12
N ASN A 37 12.39 -8.82 -1.71
CA ASN A 37 12.25 -7.49 -2.31
C ASN A 37 13.13 -6.44 -1.57
N PHE A 38 13.21 -5.23 -2.12
CA PHE A 38 14.00 -4.14 -1.52
C PHE A 38 13.52 -3.70 -0.13
N ASN A 39 12.27 -4.00 0.23
CA ASN A 39 11.72 -3.73 1.56
C ASN A 39 12.04 -4.85 2.56
N GLY A 40 12.78 -5.89 2.15
CA GLY A 40 13.13 -7.02 3.00
C GLY A 40 12.00 -8.03 3.22
N ASN A 41 10.94 -8.02 2.38
CA ASN A 41 9.89 -9.02 2.41
C ASN A 41 10.22 -10.18 1.47
N LEU A 42 9.94 -11.40 1.92
CA LEU A 42 10.01 -12.59 1.08
C LEU A 42 8.71 -12.74 0.28
N VAL A 43 8.84 -12.91 -1.03
CA VAL A 43 7.74 -13.22 -1.94
C VAL A 43 7.94 -14.63 -2.46
N ILE A 44 6.98 -15.50 -2.19
CA ILE A 44 6.95 -16.89 -2.64
C ILE A 44 5.85 -17.02 -3.69
N SER A 45 6.17 -17.63 -4.83
CA SER A 45 5.19 -17.87 -5.90
C SER A 45 5.08 -19.36 -6.18
N THR A 46 3.85 -19.84 -6.33
CA THR A 46 3.56 -21.21 -6.77
C THR A 46 3.74 -21.34 -8.30
N LEU A 47 3.73 -22.58 -8.80
CA LEU A 47 3.70 -22.84 -10.24
C LEU A 47 2.47 -22.18 -10.89
N ALA A 48 2.62 -21.81 -12.17
CA ALA A 48 1.54 -21.22 -12.94
C ALA A 48 0.28 -22.11 -12.90
N GLY A 49 -0.87 -21.48 -12.61
CA GLY A 49 -2.16 -22.17 -12.48
C GLY A 49 -2.41 -22.85 -11.13
N GLN A 50 -1.46 -22.81 -10.18
CA GLN A 50 -1.64 -23.35 -8.84
C GLN A 50 -1.92 -22.24 -7.82
N SER A 51 -2.82 -22.52 -6.88
CA SER A 51 -3.09 -21.64 -5.74
C SER A 51 -2.07 -21.87 -4.63
N ALA A 52 -1.62 -20.80 -3.99
CA ALA A 52 -0.86 -20.86 -2.74
C ALA A 52 -1.74 -21.14 -1.52
N GLY A 53 -3.07 -21.12 -1.67
CA GLY A 53 -4.04 -21.32 -0.57
C GLY A 53 -3.77 -22.54 0.31
N PRO A 54 -3.41 -23.72 -0.23
CA PRO A 54 -3.10 -24.88 0.60
C PRO A 54 -1.95 -24.66 1.59
N LEU A 55 -1.01 -23.73 1.32
CA LEU A 55 0.12 -23.44 2.20
C LEU A 55 -0.25 -22.57 3.41
N GLU A 56 -1.40 -21.89 3.37
CA GLU A 56 -1.81 -20.92 4.40
C GLU A 56 -1.81 -21.49 5.83
N PRO A 57 -2.29 -22.72 6.09
CA PRO A 57 -2.24 -23.31 7.43
C PRO A 57 -0.84 -23.54 7.99
N PHE A 58 0.20 -23.49 7.14
CA PHE A 58 1.59 -23.79 7.49
C PHE A 58 2.49 -22.56 7.48
N PHE A 59 1.96 -21.36 7.22
CA PHE A 59 2.79 -20.16 7.10
C PHE A 59 3.69 -19.88 8.30
N ASP A 60 3.20 -20.21 9.50
CA ASP A 60 3.98 -20.08 10.74
C ASP A 60 5.13 -21.09 10.78
N ASP A 61 4.95 -22.31 10.24
CA ASP A 61 6.00 -23.34 10.19
C ASP A 61 7.05 -23.05 9.13
N LEU A 62 6.68 -22.33 8.06
CA LEU A 62 7.59 -22.11 6.92
C LEU A 62 8.78 -21.20 7.25
N HIS A 63 8.75 -20.47 8.37
CA HIS A 63 9.79 -19.49 8.69
C HIS A 63 11.19 -20.08 8.83
N GLU A 64 11.28 -21.30 9.35
CA GLU A 64 12.55 -22.02 9.48
C GLU A 64 13.21 -22.28 8.12
N PHE A 65 12.43 -22.35 7.03
CA PHE A 65 12.96 -22.61 5.69
C PHE A 65 13.56 -21.38 5.02
N TYR A 66 13.26 -20.16 5.49
CA TYR A 66 13.73 -18.95 4.83
C TYR A 66 14.53 -17.98 5.68
N THR A 67 14.62 -18.22 6.99
CA THR A 67 15.51 -17.45 7.86
C THR A 67 16.13 -18.29 8.97
N THR A 68 17.25 -17.81 9.50
CA THR A 68 17.89 -18.32 10.71
C THR A 68 17.52 -17.52 11.96
N THR A 69 16.68 -16.49 11.84
CA THR A 69 16.21 -15.74 13.01
C THR A 69 15.24 -16.58 13.84
N ALA A 70 15.36 -16.49 15.16
CA ALA A 70 14.40 -17.06 16.09
C ALA A 70 13.08 -16.27 16.14
N GLN A 71 13.03 -15.09 15.52
CA GLN A 71 11.82 -14.28 15.44
C GLN A 71 11.01 -14.68 14.21
N THR A 72 9.83 -15.24 14.42
CA THR A 72 8.85 -15.45 13.35
C THR A 72 8.55 -14.10 12.70
N PRO A 73 8.74 -13.95 11.37
CA PRO A 73 8.40 -12.72 10.71
C PRO A 73 6.91 -12.44 10.88
N GLN A 74 6.60 -11.18 11.16
CA GLN A 74 5.21 -10.77 11.28
C GLN A 74 4.56 -10.73 9.89
N ASP A 75 3.38 -11.35 9.80
CA ASP A 75 2.40 -11.13 8.75
C ASP A 75 2.61 -11.88 7.41
N THR A 76 2.87 -13.19 7.47
CA THR A 76 2.81 -14.04 6.27
C THR A 76 1.36 -14.20 5.82
N LYS A 77 1.05 -13.75 4.59
CA LYS A 77 -0.31 -13.75 4.03
C LYS A 77 -0.32 -14.17 2.58
N LEU A 78 -1.43 -14.76 2.15
CA LEU A 78 -1.67 -14.97 0.72
C LEU A 78 -1.74 -13.63 0.00
N ASN A 79 -1.20 -13.61 -1.23
CA ASN A 79 -1.39 -12.46 -2.10
C ASN A 79 -2.85 -12.40 -2.56
N GLN A 80 -3.65 -11.56 -1.90
CA GLN A 80 -5.05 -11.36 -2.21
C GLN A 80 -5.24 -10.14 -3.11
N VAL A 81 -6.20 -10.21 -4.02
CA VAL A 81 -6.59 -9.06 -4.84
C VAL A 81 -7.33 -8.06 -3.95
N TRP A 82 -6.93 -6.79 -4.02
CA TRP A 82 -7.53 -5.72 -3.23
C TRP A 82 -8.44 -4.88 -4.11
N TYR A 83 -9.70 -4.75 -3.71
CA TYR A 83 -10.64 -3.87 -4.37
C TYR A 83 -10.74 -2.56 -3.59
N LYS A 84 -9.95 -1.57 -4.04
CA LYS A 84 -9.81 -0.27 -3.38
C LYS A 84 -10.97 0.67 -3.72
N VAL A 85 -11.55 1.27 -2.70
CA VAL A 85 -12.63 2.25 -2.77
C VAL A 85 -12.16 3.57 -2.18
N ILE A 86 -12.50 4.68 -2.82
CA ILE A 86 -12.39 6.03 -2.23
C ILE A 86 -13.77 6.51 -1.83
N VAL A 87 -13.85 7.13 -0.65
CA VAL A 87 -15.02 7.87 -0.19
C VAL A 87 -14.64 9.33 0.00
N ASP A 88 -15.25 10.22 -0.78
CA ASP A 88 -15.00 11.66 -0.78
C ASP A 88 -16.01 12.41 0.10
N GLY A 89 -15.56 13.50 0.74
CA GLY A 89 -16.41 14.38 1.53
C GLY A 89 -16.71 13.86 2.94
N VAL A 90 -15.81 13.05 3.49
CA VAL A 90 -15.88 12.51 4.86
C VAL A 90 -15.41 13.58 5.85
N SER A 91 -16.19 13.81 6.91
CA SER A 91 -15.80 14.72 7.99
C SER A 91 -14.47 14.28 8.60
N THR A 92 -13.55 15.21 8.80
CA THR A 92 -12.31 14.94 9.56
C THR A 92 -12.57 14.93 11.06
N GLY A 93 -13.67 15.54 11.52
CA GLY A 93 -13.97 15.74 12.93
C GLY A 93 -13.09 16.76 13.65
N THR A 94 -12.15 17.42 12.95
CA THR A 94 -11.25 18.41 13.57
C THR A 94 -12.01 19.64 14.04
N GLN A 95 -12.91 20.17 13.20
CA GLN A 95 -13.71 21.35 13.50
C GLN A 95 -14.69 21.12 14.66
N TRP A 96 -15.37 19.97 14.67
CA TRP A 96 -16.31 19.64 15.74
C TRP A 96 -15.61 19.49 17.09
N ARG A 97 -14.44 18.83 17.11
CA ARG A 97 -13.61 18.73 18.33
C ARG A 97 -13.19 20.10 18.83
N LEU A 98 -12.69 20.96 17.92
CA LEU A 98 -12.30 22.33 18.25
C LEU A 98 -13.47 23.12 18.85
N ASN A 99 -14.66 23.05 18.25
CA ASN A 99 -15.86 23.72 18.75
C ASN A 99 -16.33 23.18 20.12
N SER A 100 -15.96 21.93 20.45
CA SER A 100 -16.29 21.27 21.72
C SER A 100 -15.19 21.42 22.78
N GLY A 101 -14.17 22.25 22.53
CA GLY A 101 -13.02 22.42 23.45
C GLY A 101 -12.06 21.23 23.52
N ILE A 102 -12.18 20.29 22.57
CA ILE A 102 -11.32 19.09 22.46
C ILE A 102 -10.19 19.39 21.47
N ALA A 103 -8.98 18.90 21.75
CA ALA A 103 -7.85 19.03 20.86
C ALA A 103 -8.20 18.54 19.42
N PRO A 104 -7.99 19.37 18.39
CA PRO A 104 -8.38 19.03 17.03
C PRO A 104 -7.48 17.92 16.50
N ARG A 105 -8.10 16.81 16.08
CA ARG A 105 -7.45 15.74 15.34
C ARG A 105 -8.39 15.12 14.31
N PRO A 106 -7.86 14.59 13.20
CA PRO A 106 -8.65 13.77 12.29
C PRO A 106 -9.12 12.48 13.00
N HIS A 107 -10.18 11.87 12.46
CA HIS A 107 -10.57 10.53 12.85
C HIS A 107 -9.44 9.53 12.55
N ASN A 108 -9.25 8.57 13.47
CA ASN A 108 -8.27 7.50 13.27
C ASN A 108 -8.91 6.31 12.50
N SER A 109 -8.08 5.34 12.14
CA SER A 109 -8.51 4.18 11.34
C SER A 109 -9.60 3.34 12.01
N ALA A 110 -9.58 3.23 13.34
CA ALA A 110 -10.56 2.46 14.09
C ALA A 110 -11.92 3.18 14.12
N GLU A 111 -11.93 4.49 14.42
CA GLU A 111 -13.14 5.33 14.39
C GLU A 111 -13.80 5.32 13.00
N LEU A 112 -13.00 5.38 11.93
CA LEU A 112 -13.50 5.30 10.56
C LEU A 112 -14.12 3.93 10.25
N LYS A 113 -13.48 2.84 10.71
CA LYS A 113 -13.95 1.47 10.48
C LYS A 113 -15.24 1.18 11.23
N GLU A 114 -15.30 1.57 12.49
CA GLU A 114 -16.50 1.45 13.32
C GLU A 114 -17.68 2.20 12.68
N GLU A 115 -17.49 3.47 12.31
CA GLU A 115 -18.51 4.29 11.66
C GLU A 115 -18.99 3.66 10.33
N LEU A 116 -18.05 3.20 9.50
CA LEU A 116 -18.36 2.56 8.22
C LEU A 116 -19.23 1.32 8.39
N VAL A 117 -18.85 0.44 9.32
CA VAL A 117 -19.57 -0.82 9.56
C VAL A 117 -20.93 -0.57 10.21
N LEU A 118 -21.01 0.39 11.14
CA LEU A 118 -22.24 0.67 11.89
C LEU A 118 -23.35 1.25 11.00
N TYR A 119 -23.02 2.17 10.10
CA TYR A 119 -24.02 2.91 9.31
C TYR A 119 -24.16 2.46 7.85
N ASN A 120 -23.43 1.43 7.42
CA ASN A 120 -23.52 0.89 6.07
C ASN A 120 -23.66 -0.63 6.14
N PRO A 121 -24.90 -1.17 6.13
CA PRO A 121 -25.13 -2.62 6.27
C PRO A 121 -24.41 -3.48 5.23
N ALA A 122 -24.14 -2.94 4.03
CA ALA A 122 -23.34 -3.61 3.00
C ALA A 122 -21.88 -3.87 3.40
N LEU A 123 -21.40 -3.24 4.47
CA LEU A 123 -20.06 -3.42 5.04
C LEU A 123 -20.08 -4.23 6.34
N ALA A 124 -21.24 -4.67 6.81
CA ALA A 124 -21.33 -5.50 8.01
C ALA A 124 -20.66 -6.86 7.77
N GLY A 125 -19.66 -7.20 8.60
CA GLY A 125 -18.92 -8.46 8.50
C GLY A 125 -17.92 -8.54 7.33
N VAL A 126 -17.66 -7.44 6.63
CA VAL A 126 -16.71 -7.43 5.51
C VAL A 126 -15.28 -7.52 6.02
N ASN A 127 -14.47 -8.36 5.35
CA ASN A 127 -13.04 -8.41 5.57
C ASN A 127 -12.33 -7.25 4.82
N PHE A 128 -11.73 -6.35 5.59
CA PHE A 128 -10.95 -5.24 5.05
C PHE A 128 -9.52 -5.69 4.79
N ALA A 129 -9.11 -5.70 3.52
CA ALA A 129 -7.72 -5.90 3.12
C ALA A 129 -6.85 -4.68 3.47
N LEU A 130 -7.45 -3.49 3.48
CA LEU A 130 -6.86 -2.26 3.95
C LEU A 130 -7.91 -1.52 4.78
N ASP A 131 -7.60 -1.31 6.06
CA ASP A 131 -8.46 -0.53 6.94
C ASP A 131 -8.62 0.92 6.45
N PRO A 132 -9.80 1.51 6.70
CA PRO A 132 -10.13 2.85 6.23
C PRO A 132 -9.22 3.90 6.85
N ARG A 133 -8.60 4.71 5.99
CA ARG A 133 -7.72 5.80 6.41
C ARG A 133 -7.87 6.99 5.47
N PHE A 134 -7.59 8.19 5.97
CA PHE A 134 -7.51 9.36 5.10
C PHE A 134 -6.40 9.19 4.05
N VAL A 135 -6.69 9.63 2.82
CA VAL A 135 -5.73 9.61 1.71
C VAL A 135 -4.58 10.60 1.97
N VAL A 136 -4.90 11.70 2.64
CA VAL A 136 -3.98 12.80 2.96
C VAL A 136 -3.42 12.62 4.38
N PRO A 137 -2.14 12.96 4.65
CA PRO A 137 -1.55 12.88 5.99
C PRO A 137 -2.29 13.72 7.03
N ALA A 138 -2.27 13.26 8.29
CA ALA A 138 -2.98 13.91 9.40
C ALA A 138 -2.60 15.39 9.60
N THR A 139 -1.34 15.75 9.34
CA THR A 139 -0.82 17.12 9.45
C THR A 139 -1.55 18.12 8.54
N GLU A 140 -1.99 17.68 7.37
CA GLU A 140 -2.76 18.51 6.43
C GLU A 140 -4.27 18.51 6.70
N LEU A 141 -4.75 17.64 7.58
CA LEU A 141 -6.18 17.49 7.89
C LEU A 141 -6.62 18.37 9.06
N THR A 142 -5.71 18.81 9.92
CA THR A 142 -5.99 19.57 11.14
C THR A 142 -6.90 20.78 10.90
N HIS A 143 -6.79 21.43 9.74
CA HIS A 143 -7.57 22.61 9.36
C HIS A 143 -8.64 22.32 8.29
N LYS A 144 -8.79 21.08 7.84
CA LYS A 144 -9.78 20.69 6.83
C LYS A 144 -11.01 20.15 7.53
N ARG A 145 -12.20 20.61 7.13
CA ARG A 145 -13.48 20.08 7.64
C ARG A 145 -13.79 18.69 7.07
N GLU A 146 -13.41 18.48 5.82
CA GLU A 146 -13.70 17.26 5.09
C GLU A 146 -12.48 16.84 4.26
N SER A 147 -12.39 15.55 3.99
CA SER A 147 -11.37 14.98 3.12
C SER A 147 -11.87 13.66 2.51
N SER A 148 -10.97 12.94 1.86
CA SER A 148 -11.24 11.64 1.27
C SER A 148 -10.56 10.54 2.07
N ILE A 149 -11.28 9.44 2.30
CA ILE A 149 -10.72 8.21 2.85
C ILE A 149 -10.57 7.15 1.76
N GLN A 150 -9.68 6.20 1.99
CA GLN A 150 -9.53 5.00 1.20
C GLN A 150 -9.61 3.76 2.08
N PHE A 151 -10.20 2.70 1.57
CA PHE A 151 -10.14 1.35 2.14
C PHE A 151 -10.10 0.32 1.02
N ALA A 152 -9.78 -0.93 1.36
CA ALA A 152 -9.87 -2.04 0.42
C ALA A 152 -10.57 -3.23 1.05
N VAL A 153 -11.32 -3.95 0.23
CA VAL A 153 -11.98 -5.20 0.59
C VAL A 153 -11.44 -6.33 -0.28
N THR A 154 -11.54 -7.56 0.20
CA THR A 154 -11.13 -8.76 -0.54
C THR A 154 -12.22 -9.27 -1.48
N ASP A 155 -13.48 -8.92 -1.23
CA ASP A 155 -14.62 -9.35 -2.05
C ASP A 155 -14.95 -8.33 -3.16
N HIS A 156 -14.89 -8.79 -4.41
CA HIS A 156 -15.21 -8.00 -5.59
C HIS A 156 -16.66 -7.53 -5.60
N GLN A 157 -17.61 -8.40 -5.20
CA GLN A 157 -19.04 -8.09 -5.27
C GLN A 157 -19.41 -6.98 -4.30
N THR A 158 -18.88 -7.04 -3.07
CA THR A 158 -18.98 -5.98 -2.07
C THR A 158 -18.46 -4.66 -2.61
N ALA A 159 -17.25 -4.64 -3.19
CA ALA A 159 -16.68 -3.42 -3.76
C ALA A 159 -17.57 -2.84 -4.88
N ASP A 160 -18.02 -3.67 -5.82
CA ASP A 160 -18.87 -3.23 -6.92
C ASP A 160 -20.23 -2.71 -6.45
N ASN A 161 -20.83 -3.33 -5.44
CA ASN A 161 -22.07 -2.86 -4.83
C ASN A 161 -21.89 -1.47 -4.21
N ILE A 162 -20.79 -1.26 -3.47
CA ILE A 162 -20.46 0.05 -2.87
C ILE A 162 -20.34 1.12 -3.97
N ILE A 163 -19.59 0.81 -5.04
CA ILE A 163 -19.39 1.73 -6.16
C ILE A 163 -20.72 2.02 -6.88
N LYS A 164 -21.56 1.01 -7.10
CA LYS A 164 -22.86 1.13 -7.76
C LYS A 164 -23.84 1.97 -6.95
N ASN A 165 -23.80 1.87 -5.63
CA ASN A 165 -24.63 2.65 -4.71
C ASN A 165 -24.20 4.12 -4.61
N LYS A 166 -23.02 4.49 -5.14
CA LYS A 166 -22.46 5.86 -5.26
C LYS A 166 -22.22 6.62 -3.97
N THR A 167 -22.74 6.17 -2.83
CA THR A 167 -22.63 6.84 -1.54
C THR A 167 -22.51 5.86 -0.39
N LEU A 168 -21.80 6.27 0.66
CA LEU A 168 -21.76 5.65 1.98
C LEU A 168 -22.04 6.72 3.03
N ASN A 169 -22.66 6.35 4.14
CA ASN A 169 -22.95 7.24 5.25
C ASN A 169 -21.79 7.21 6.25
N LEU A 170 -21.19 8.36 6.55
CA LEU A 170 -20.19 8.52 7.60
C LEU A 170 -20.39 9.85 8.33
N PHE A 171 -20.34 9.83 9.66
CA PHE A 171 -20.41 10.98 10.55
C PHE A 171 -21.61 11.89 10.24
N GLY A 172 -22.77 11.27 10.06
CA GLY A 172 -24.03 11.95 9.77
C GLY A 172 -24.17 12.50 8.34
N LYS A 173 -23.32 12.08 7.38
CA LYS A 173 -23.34 12.58 6.01
C LYS A 173 -23.27 11.47 4.96
N ALA A 174 -24.01 11.64 3.87
CA ALA A 174 -23.85 10.83 2.66
C ALA A 174 -22.60 11.30 1.88
N CYS A 175 -21.55 10.48 1.92
CA CYS A 175 -20.26 10.71 1.28
C CYS A 175 -20.16 9.94 -0.04
N LYS A 176 -19.54 10.53 -1.06
CA LYS A 176 -19.54 9.97 -2.43
C LYS A 176 -18.49 8.87 -2.56
N THR A 177 -18.86 7.76 -3.18
CA THR A 177 -17.92 6.66 -3.45
C THR A 177 -17.46 6.66 -4.89
N ARG A 178 -16.19 6.29 -5.11
CA ARG A 178 -15.65 6.03 -6.44
C ARG A 178 -14.56 4.97 -6.40
N ARG A 179 -14.34 4.31 -7.55
CA ARG A 179 -13.22 3.40 -7.71
C ARG A 179 -11.92 4.16 -7.47
N TYR A 180 -11.01 3.52 -6.73
CA TYR A 180 -9.65 4.02 -6.67
C TYR A 180 -9.05 4.02 -8.07
N GLN A 181 -8.39 5.11 -8.43
CA GLN A 181 -7.66 5.25 -9.68
C GLN A 181 -6.26 5.70 -9.31
N ASP A 182 -5.24 4.99 -9.76
CA ASP A 182 -3.86 5.47 -9.70
C ASP A 182 -3.76 6.69 -10.61
N ARG A 183 -3.91 7.87 -10.01
CA ARG A 183 -3.63 9.11 -10.69
C ARG A 183 -2.11 9.21 -10.80
N LYS A 184 -1.59 9.14 -12.02
CA LYS A 184 -0.25 9.64 -12.30
C LYS A 184 -0.15 11.07 -11.73
N PRO A 185 0.98 11.48 -11.14
CA PRO A 185 1.13 12.82 -10.59
C PRO A 185 0.63 13.86 -11.59
N SER A 186 -0.41 14.61 -11.21
CA SER A 186 -1.03 15.60 -12.10
C SER A 186 -0.08 16.74 -12.44
N SER A 187 0.92 16.95 -11.58
CA SER A 187 2.04 17.84 -11.83
C SER A 187 3.18 17.06 -12.49
N PRO A 188 3.48 17.29 -13.77
CA PRO A 188 4.70 16.77 -14.35
C PRO A 188 5.90 17.30 -13.56
N GLN A 189 6.90 16.46 -13.36
CA GLN A 189 8.22 16.93 -12.96
C GLN A 189 8.84 17.63 -14.17
N CYS A 190 9.19 18.90 -14.00
CA CYS A 190 9.84 19.67 -15.05
C CYS A 190 11.23 19.08 -15.35
N ARG A 191 11.49 18.70 -16.60
CA ARG A 191 12.79 18.11 -16.97
C ARG A 191 13.95 19.10 -16.89
N LYS A 192 13.68 20.41 -17.01
CA LYS A 192 14.66 21.49 -16.89
C LYS A 192 15.11 21.69 -15.44
N CYS A 193 14.19 22.11 -14.55
CA CYS A 193 14.55 22.49 -13.18
C CYS A 193 14.29 21.42 -12.11
N LYS A 194 13.74 20.26 -12.50
CA LYS A 194 13.39 19.12 -11.63
C LYS A 194 12.30 19.40 -10.57
N ALA A 195 11.76 20.60 -10.53
CA ALA A 195 10.62 20.95 -9.68
C ALA A 195 9.30 20.40 -10.25
N LEU A 196 8.34 20.17 -9.35
CA LEU A 196 6.99 19.78 -9.69
C LEU A 196 6.13 21.02 -9.99
N GLY A 197 5.03 20.82 -10.72
CA GLY A 197 3.94 21.80 -10.80
C GLY A 197 3.86 22.61 -12.09
N HIS A 198 4.78 22.39 -13.04
CA HIS A 198 4.75 23.04 -14.34
C HIS A 198 5.37 22.17 -15.43
N LYS A 199 5.01 22.45 -16.68
CA LYS A 199 5.62 21.84 -17.87
C LYS A 199 6.91 22.56 -18.24
N GLU A 200 7.82 21.84 -18.89
CA GLU A 200 9.14 22.33 -19.28
C GLU A 200 9.07 23.57 -20.19
N ASP A 201 8.11 23.62 -21.10
CA ASP A 201 7.84 24.74 -22.01
C ASP A 201 7.48 26.06 -21.28
N LYS A 202 6.96 25.97 -20.05
CA LYS A 202 6.60 27.11 -19.20
C LYS A 202 7.62 27.34 -18.07
N CYS A 203 8.77 26.66 -18.09
CA CYS A 203 9.76 26.74 -17.02
C CYS A 203 10.66 27.97 -17.15
N GLN A 204 10.49 28.93 -16.24
CA GLN A 204 11.37 30.11 -16.12
C GLN A 204 12.59 29.88 -15.22
N ASN A 205 12.64 28.76 -14.48
CA ASN A 205 13.76 28.42 -13.60
C ASN A 205 15.01 28.01 -14.39
N GLN A 206 16.18 28.12 -13.73
CA GLN A 206 17.45 27.59 -14.24
C GLN A 206 17.43 26.06 -14.32
N PRO A 207 18.18 25.46 -15.27
CA PRO A 207 18.32 24.01 -15.35
C PRO A 207 18.99 23.45 -14.09
N ARG A 208 18.51 22.30 -13.61
CA ARG A 208 19.11 21.56 -12.51
C ARG A 208 19.42 20.13 -12.90
N CYS A 209 20.55 19.62 -12.43
CA CYS A 209 21.02 18.29 -12.75
C CYS A 209 20.16 17.25 -12.02
N ALA A 210 19.62 16.23 -12.70
CA ALA A 210 18.87 15.19 -11.99
C ALA A 210 19.76 14.30 -11.11
N LEU A 211 21.07 14.26 -11.38
CA LEU A 211 22.00 13.39 -10.67
C LEU A 211 22.45 14.00 -9.33
N CYS A 212 22.74 15.30 -9.29
CA CYS A 212 23.23 15.96 -8.08
C CYS A 212 22.46 17.22 -7.64
N GLY A 213 21.48 17.69 -8.42
CA GLY A 213 20.70 18.89 -8.08
C GLY A 213 21.43 20.22 -8.25
N GLY A 214 22.65 20.24 -8.79
CA GLY A 214 23.41 21.46 -9.10
C GLY A 214 22.85 22.25 -10.28
N ASP A 215 23.31 23.49 -10.44
CA ASP A 215 22.83 24.46 -11.45
C ASP A 215 23.45 24.21 -12.85
N HIS A 216 23.28 22.98 -13.33
CA HIS A 216 23.79 22.50 -14.62
C HIS A 216 22.89 21.41 -15.19
N THR A 217 23.03 21.08 -16.47
CA THR A 217 22.27 19.97 -17.07
C THR A 217 22.88 18.62 -16.74
N GLU A 218 22.11 17.53 -16.90
CA GLU A 218 22.64 16.16 -16.80
C GLU A 218 23.81 15.92 -17.77
N THR A 219 23.74 16.49 -18.97
CA THR A 219 24.82 16.40 -19.98
C THR A 219 26.11 17.09 -19.54
N GLN A 220 26.03 18.07 -18.64
CA GLN A 220 27.18 18.80 -18.11
C GLN A 220 27.72 18.20 -16.81
N HIS A 221 27.10 17.12 -16.31
CA HIS A 221 27.40 16.59 -14.99
C HIS A 221 28.86 16.14 -14.83
N THR A 222 29.39 15.39 -15.78
CA THR A 222 30.79 14.93 -15.75
C THR A 222 31.81 16.06 -15.88
N LEU A 223 31.42 17.21 -16.45
CA LEU A 223 32.29 18.36 -16.63
C LEU A 223 32.27 19.34 -15.45
N GLN A 224 31.14 19.42 -14.75
CA GLN A 224 30.90 20.44 -13.72
C GLN A 224 30.77 19.85 -12.29
N CYS A 225 30.75 18.53 -12.16
CA CYS A 225 30.65 17.84 -10.87
C CYS A 225 31.81 16.85 -10.70
N GLY A 226 32.94 17.34 -10.17
CA GLY A 226 34.14 16.52 -9.95
C GLY A 226 34.01 15.45 -8.86
N SER A 227 32.97 15.50 -8.03
CA SER A 227 32.79 14.63 -6.86
C SER A 227 31.58 13.70 -6.94
N CYS A 228 30.73 13.82 -7.96
CA CYS A 228 29.56 12.96 -8.12
C CYS A 228 29.88 11.80 -9.06
N LYS A 229 29.60 10.57 -8.62
CA LYS A 229 29.67 9.39 -9.50
C LYS A 229 28.40 9.38 -10.36
N ALA A 230 28.59 9.30 -11.68
CA ALA A 230 27.50 9.09 -12.65
C ALA A 230 26.76 7.77 -12.39
#